data_AF-A0A821HCY2-F1
#
_entry.id   AF-A0A821HCY2-F1
#
_cell.length_a   1.000
_cell.length_b   1.000
_cell.length_c   1.000
_cell.angle_alpha   90.00
_cell.angle_beta   90.00
_cell.angle_gamma   90.00
#
_symmetry.space_group_name_H-M   'P 1'
#
loop_
_entity.id
_entity.type
_entity.pdbx_description
1 polymer ?
#
loop_
_entity_poly.entity_id
_entity_poly.type
_entity_poly.pdbx_seq_one_letter_code
_entity_poly.pdbx_strand_id
1 'polypeptide(L)' 'CTAQTTAYTIFTEYICRYGAPMSILTDQGTHFKNQLMESIAQLIGYNHILSTVYHPQTNGMVERFNATFVPQLAKLQDRE' A
#
# COMPACT_ATOMS: atom_id res chain seq x y z
N CYS A 1 -10.68 -3.92 4.35
CA CYS A 1 -10.05 -2.63 4.65
C CYS A 1 -10.99 -1.51 4.20
N THR A 2 -10.84 -0.26 4.62
CA THR A 2 -11.55 0.89 4.04
C THR A 2 -10.54 1.93 3.55
N ALA A 3 -10.98 2.88 2.73
CA ALA A 3 -10.14 4.00 2.32
C ALA A 3 -9.60 4.78 3.54
N GLN A 4 -10.45 5.00 4.54
CA GLN A 4 -10.09 5.71 5.76
C GLN A 4 -9.02 4.98 6.57
N THR A 5 -9.17 3.66 6.77
CA THR A 5 -8.15 2.87 7.46
C THR A 5 -6.83 2.87 6.68
N THR A 6 -6.90 2.74 5.35
CA THR A 6 -5.71 2.75 4.49
C THR A 6 -4.95 4.07 4.59
N ALA A 7 -5.67 5.19 4.43
CA ALA A 7 -5.15 6.54 4.59
C ALA A 7 -4.50 6.76 5.95
N TYR A 8 -5.20 6.40 7.03
CA TYR A 8 -4.71 6.54 8.38
C TYR A 8 -3.42 5.74 8.61
N THR A 9 -3.38 4.48 8.15
CA THR A 9 -2.20 3.63 8.27
C THR A 9 -1.02 4.18 7.47
N ILE A 10 -1.23 4.61 6.22
CA ILE A 10 -0.15 5.23 5.41
C ILE A 10 0.42 6.46 6.12
N PHE A 11 -0.45 7.31 6.66
CA PHE A 11 -0.01 8.51 7.35
C PHE A 11 0.78 8.18 8.62
N THR A 12 0.20 7.38 9.53
CA THR A 12 0.74 7.15 10.87
C THR A 12 1.91 6.17 10.90
N GLU A 13 1.83 5.08 10.14
CA GLU A 13 2.82 3.99 10.17
C GLU A 13 3.97 4.21 9.19
N TYR A 14 3.75 5.03 8.15
CA TYR A 14 4.77 5.28 7.13
C TYR A 14 5.25 6.72 7.13
N ILE A 15 4.36 7.68 6.84
CA ILE A 15 4.76 9.08 6.61
C ILE A 15 5.28 9.74 7.89
N CYS A 16 4.61 9.55 9.03
CA CYS A 16 5.08 10.08 10.31
C CYS A 16 6.39 9.43 10.79
N ARG A 17 6.70 8.20 10.36
CA ARG A 17 7.90 7.46 10.82
C ARG A 17 9.12 7.66 9.92
N TYR A 18 8.90 7.71 8.61
CA TYR A 18 9.99 7.74 7.61
C TYR A 18 10.01 9.03 6.77
N GLY A 19 9.01 9.90 6.94
CA GLY A 19 8.83 11.10 6.13
C GLY A 19 7.95 10.86 4.90
N ALA A 20 7.62 11.95 4.20
CA ALA A 20 6.84 11.90 2.98
C ALA A 20 7.68 11.33 1.81
N PRO A 21 7.22 10.24 1.15
CA PRO A 21 7.90 9.74 -0.04
C PRO A 21 7.65 10.66 -1.24
N MET A 22 8.50 10.54 -2.27
CA MET A 22 8.28 11.26 -3.54
C MET A 22 7.04 10.73 -4.29
N SER A 23 6.87 9.42 -4.31
CA SER A 23 5.76 8.76 -5.00
C SER A 23 5.33 7.50 -4.25
N ILE A 24 4.04 7.16 -4.33
CA ILE A 24 3.46 5.90 -3.85
C ILE A 24 2.78 5.21 -5.04
N LEU A 25 3.16 3.96 -5.30
CA LEU A 25 2.55 3.12 -6.33
C LEU A 25 1.60 2.10 -5.68
N THR A 26 0.35 2.07 -6.12
CA THR A 26 -0.66 1.12 -5.62
C THR A 26 -1.43 0.45 -6.76
N ASP A 27 -2.13 -0.64 -6.48
CA ASP A 27 -3.15 -1.15 -7.39
C ASP A 27 -4.37 -0.22 -7.50
N GLN A 28 -5.32 -0.59 -8.36
CA GLN A 28 -6.58 0.13 -8.55
C GLN A 28 -7.69 -0.27 -7.57
N GLY A 29 -7.34 -0.87 -6.43
CA GLY A 29 -8.28 -1.18 -5.36
C GLY A 29 -9.01 0.07 -4.89
N THR A 30 -10.30 -0.06 -4.58
CA THR A 30 -11.16 1.08 -4.19
C THR A 30 -10.68 1.78 -2.92
N HIS A 31 -9.91 1.11 -2.08
CA HIS A 31 -9.28 1.71 -0.89
C HIS A 31 -8.12 2.66 -1.23
N PHE A 32 -7.48 2.48 -2.38
CA PHE A 32 -6.43 3.38 -2.89
C PHE A 32 -6.98 4.39 -3.91
N LYS A 33 -7.96 3.99 -4.73
CA LYS A 33 -8.56 4.85 -5.76
C LYS A 33 -9.82 5.51 -5.25
N ASN A 34 -9.69 6.65 -4.58
CA ASN A 34 -10.80 7.46 -4.07
C ASN A 34 -10.35 8.90 -3.76
N GLN A 35 -11.33 9.80 -3.55
CA GLN A 35 -11.10 11.21 -3.26
C GLN A 35 -10.30 11.46 -1.97
N LEU A 36 -10.42 10.59 -0.95
CA LEU A 36 -9.68 10.74 0.28
C LEU A 36 -8.17 10.56 0.05
N MET A 37 -7.80 9.51 -0.71
CA MET A 37 -6.40 9.26 -1.07
C MET A 37 -5.82 10.36 -1.95
N GLU A 38 -6.60 10.89 -2.90
CA GLU A 38 -6.20 12.04 -3.71
C GLU A 38 -5.96 13.29 -2.84
N SER A 39 -6.85 13.57 -1.89
CA SER A 39 -6.74 14.72 -0.98
C SER A 39 -5.50 14.62 -0.09
N ILE A 40 -5.19 13.42 0.41
CA ILE A 40 -4.01 13.17 1.25
C ILE A 40 -2.73 13.28 0.44
N ALA A 41 -2.70 12.75 -0.78
CA ALA A 41 -1.56 12.88 -1.68
C ALA A 41 -1.23 14.35 -1.94
N GLN A 42 -2.26 15.19 -2.19
CA GLN A 42 -2.09 16.62 -2.38
C GLN A 42 -1.63 17.33 -1.10
N LEU A 43 -2.21 17.00 0.06
CA LEU A 43 -1.87 17.63 1.33
C LEU A 43 -0.43 17.37 1.74
N ILE A 44 0.03 16.13 1.54
CA ILE A 44 1.39 15.70 1.94
C ILE A 44 2.41 16.00 0.84
N GLY A 45 1.96 16.10 -0.41
CA GLY A 45 2.80 16.43 -1.56
C GLY A 45 3.52 15.23 -2.17
N TYR A 46 2.99 14.01 -2.01
CA TYR A 46 3.52 12.83 -2.71
C TYR A 46 2.71 12.56 -4.00
N ASN A 47 3.38 12.00 -5.01
CA ASN A 47 2.72 11.59 -6.24
C ASN A 47 2.07 10.21 -6.09
N HIS A 48 0.75 10.12 -6.24
CA HIS A 48 0.04 8.83 -6.20
C HIS A 48 -0.06 8.23 -7.60
N ILE A 49 0.64 7.12 -7.81
CA ILE A 49 0.66 6.37 -9.07
C ILE A 49 -0.21 5.13 -8.91
N LEU A 50 -1.16 4.94 -9.83
CA LEU A 50 -1.97 3.73 -9.90
C LEU A 50 -1.41 2.79 -10.97
N SER A 51 -1.32 1.50 -10.66
CA SER A 51 -0.91 0.50 -11.63
C SER A 51 -1.91 0.42 -12.79
N THR A 52 -1.44 0.14 -13.99
CA THR A 52 -2.31 -0.09 -15.14
C THR A 52 -3.12 -1.38 -14.93
N VAL A 53 -4.37 -1.39 -15.43
CA VAL A 53 -5.20 -2.60 -15.37
C VAL A 53 -4.50 -3.70 -16.17
N TYR A 54 -4.54 -4.94 -15.65
CA TYR A 54 -3.94 -6.12 -16.29
C TYR A 54 -2.40 -6.11 -16.43
N HIS A 55 -1.67 -5.28 -15.68
CA HIS A 55 -0.21 -5.36 -15.57
C HIS A 55 0.22 -5.76 -14.15
N PRO A 56 0.06 -7.05 -13.76
CA PRO A 56 0.46 -7.55 -12.44
C PRO A 56 1.97 -7.40 -12.21
N GLN A 57 2.78 -7.31 -13.27
CA GLN A 57 4.22 -7.12 -13.18
C GLN A 57 4.62 -5.83 -12.43
N THR A 58 3.82 -4.77 -12.54
CA THR A 58 4.07 -3.48 -11.87
C THR A 58 4.01 -3.61 -10.35
N ASN A 59 3.12 -4.46 -9.83
CA ASN A 59 3.04 -4.80 -8.41
C ASN A 59 3.75 -6.13 -8.07
N GLY A 60 4.45 -6.73 -9.04
CA GLY A 60 4.98 -8.07 -8.93
C GLY A 60 6.01 -8.25 -7.81
N MET A 61 6.72 -7.19 -7.42
CA MET A 61 7.61 -7.26 -6.25
C MET A 61 6.84 -7.46 -4.95
N VAL A 62 5.75 -6.69 -4.75
CA VAL A 62 4.90 -6.79 -3.56
C VAL A 62 4.17 -8.13 -3.54
N GLU A 63 3.66 -8.58 -4.70
CA GLU A 63 2.99 -9.89 -4.83
C GLU A 63 3.94 -11.05 -4.51
N ARG A 64 5.17 -11.04 -5.04
CA ARG A 64 6.18 -12.06 -4.74
C ARG A 64 6.61 -12.06 -3.29
N PHE A 65 6.76 -10.88 -2.70
CA PHE A 65 7.05 -10.75 -1.27
C PHE A 65 5.93 -11.38 -0.44
N ASN A 66 4.67 -11.02 -0.70
CA ASN A 66 3.51 -11.58 0.00
C ASN A 66 3.41 -13.10 -0.17
N ALA A 67 3.65 -13.62 -1.38
CA ALA A 67 3.64 -15.05 -1.65
C ALA A 67 4.72 -15.82 -0.87
N THR A 68 5.82 -15.17 -0.49
CA THR A 68 6.90 -15.77 0.32
C THR A 68 6.64 -15.59 1.82
N PHE A 69 6.22 -14.39 2.22
CA PHE A 69 6.09 -13.98 3.61
C PHE A 69 4.89 -14.61 4.31
N VAL A 70 3.74 -14.72 3.64
CA VAL A 70 2.51 -15.29 4.25
C VAL A 70 2.71 -16.76 4.65
N PRO A 71 3.28 -17.65 3.82
CA PRO A 71 3.58 -19.02 4.25
C PRO A 71 4.64 -19.12 5.36
N GLN A 72 5.60 -18.18 5.40
CA GLN A 72 6.59 -18.14 6.48
C GLN A 72 5.94 -17.80 7.82
N LEU A 73 5.02 -16.85 7.84
CA LEU A 73 4.23 -16.50 9.03
C LEU A 73 3.39 -17.69 9.51
N ALA A 74 2.70 -18.40 8.59
CA ALA A 74 1.88 -19.55 8.95
C ALA A 74 2.70 -20.63 9.68
N LYS A 75 3.92 -20.93 9.21
CA LYS A 75 4.82 -21.90 9.86
C LYS A 75 5.28 -21.50 11.26
N LEU A 76 5.27 -20.20 11.59
CA LEU A 76 5.60 -19.72 12.92
C LEU A 76 4.40 -19.81 13.86
N GLN A 77 3.18 -19.67 13.33
CA GLN A 77 1.94 -19.80 14.09
C GLN A 77 1.63 -21.26 14.45
N ASP A 78 1.99 -22.21 13.58
CA ASP A 78 1.85 -23.65 13.84
C ASP A 78 2.89 -24.21 14.85
N ARG A 79 3.80 -23.37 15.35
CA ARG A 79 4.84 -23.74 16.32
C ARG A 79 4.49 -23.40 17.77
N GLU A 80 3.31 -22.83 18.00
CA GLU A 80 2.68 -22.59 19.32
C GLU A 80 1.62 -23.67 19.59
#